data_AF-A0A4U9HKB3-F1
#
_entry.id   AF-A0A4U9HKB3-F1
#
_cell.length_a   1.000
_cell.length_b   1.000
_cell.length_c   1.000
_cell.angle_alpha   90.00
_cell.angle_beta   90.00
_cell.angle_gamma   90.00
#
_symmetry.space_group_name_H-M   'P 1'
#
loop_
_entity.id
_entity.type
_entity.pdbx_description
1 polymer ?
#
loop_
_entity_poly.entity_id
_entity_poly.type
_entity_poly.pdbx_seq_one_letter_code
_entity_poly.pdbx_strand_id
1 'polypeptide(L)' 'MKTLYVTGEESLQQVAMRAHRLSLPTNDLNMLSETSIEQICMIAEEEQPKLMVIDSIQVMHMADVQSSPGQRRPGA' A
#
# COMPACT_ATOMS: atom_id res chain seq x y z
N MET A 1 -2.07 -17.06 -6.85
CA MET A 1 -0.84 -16.72 -6.12
C MET A 1 -1.21 -15.69 -5.06
N LYS A 2 -1.10 -16.02 -3.76
CA LYS A 2 -1.47 -15.09 -2.68
C LYS A 2 -0.71 -13.77 -2.82
N THR A 3 -1.43 -12.68 -3.05
CA THR A 3 -0.87 -11.36 -3.32
C THR A 3 -1.42 -10.35 -2.31
N LEU A 4 -0.57 -9.45 -1.84
CA LEU A 4 -0.97 -8.37 -0.93
C LEU A 4 -0.77 -7.01 -1.64
N TYR A 5 -1.86 -6.27 -1.84
CA TYR A 5 -1.84 -4.90 -2.34
C TYR A 5 -2.00 -3.92 -1.19
N VAL A 6 -1.00 -3.10 -0.94
CA VAL A 6 -1.01 -2.11 0.13
C VAL A 6 -1.19 -0.73 -0.48
N THR A 7 -2.15 0.04 0.04
CA THR A 7 -2.34 1.44 -0.35
C THR A 7 -2.41 2.36 0.86
N GLY A 8 -1.88 3.56 0.70
CA GLY A 8 -1.95 4.63 1.71
C GLY A 8 -2.78 5.84 1.26
N GLU A 9 -3.22 5.87 -0.01
CA GLU A 9 -3.89 7.04 -0.61
C GLU A 9 -5.36 6.78 -0.93
N GLU A 10 -5.69 5.60 -1.44
CA GLU A 10 -7.04 5.23 -1.84
C GLU A 10 -7.71 4.33 -0.80
N SER A 11 -9.04 4.47 -0.63
CA SER A 11 -9.80 3.52 0.18
C SER A 11 -9.90 2.16 -0.52
N LEU A 12 -9.95 1.08 0.26
CA LEU A 12 -10.10 -0.28 -0.26
C LEU A 12 -11.33 -0.44 -1.18
N GLN A 13 -12.41 0.27 -0.88
CA GLN A 13 -13.63 0.27 -1.68
C GLN A 13 -13.42 0.89 -3.06
N GLN A 14 -12.63 1.97 -3.17
CA GLN A 14 -12.31 2.59 -4.45
C GLN A 14 -11.45 1.67 -5.32
N VAL A 15 -10.46 1.00 -4.72
CA VAL A 15 -9.62 0.01 -5.41
C VAL A 15 -10.45 -1.19 -5.87
N ALA A 16 -11.33 -1.71 -5.01
CA ALA A 16 -12.23 -2.81 -5.35
C ALA A 16 -13.19 -2.46 -6.50
N MET A 17 -13.77 -1.26 -6.49
CA MET A 17 -14.64 -0.77 -7.55
C MET A 17 -13.91 -0.70 -8.89
N ARG A 18 -12.65 -0.26 -8.89
CA ARG A 18 -11.81 -0.24 -10.11
C ARG A 18 -11.54 -1.65 -10.62
N ALA A 19 -11.15 -2.58 -9.74
CA ALA A 19 -10.91 -3.97 -10.11
C ALA A 19 -12.16 -4.63 -10.71
N HIS A 20 -13.33 -4.38 -10.10
CA HIS A 20 -14.62 -4.85 -10.61
C HIS A 20 -14.97 -4.27 -11.98
N ARG A 21 -14.82 -2.95 -12.15
CA ARG A 21 -15.08 -2.27 -13.44
C ARG A 21 -14.18 -2.76 -14.57
N LEU A 22 -12.95 -3.14 -14.26
CA LEU A 22 -11.98 -3.68 -15.22
C LEU A 22 -12.10 -5.20 -15.42
N SER A 23 -13.04 -5.86 -14.74
CA SER A 23 -13.21 -7.32 -14.77
C SER A 23 -11.92 -8.07 -14.42
N LEU A 24 -11.14 -7.54 -13.47
CA LEU A 24 -9.90 -8.17 -13.04
C LEU A 24 -10.17 -9.33 -12.08
N PRO A 25 -9.37 -10.41 -12.13
CA PRO A 25 -9.47 -11.50 -11.16
C PRO A 25 -9.02 -11.01 -9.77
N THR A 26 -9.79 -11.29 -8.73
CA THR A 26 -9.51 -10.87 -7.35
C THR A 26 -9.42 -12.03 -6.34
N ASN A 27 -9.54 -13.28 -6.80
CA ASN A 27 -9.64 -14.47 -5.94
C ASN A 27 -8.45 -14.68 -4.99
N ASP A 28 -7.25 -14.21 -5.36
CA ASP A 28 -6.02 -14.32 -4.55
C ASP A 28 -5.45 -12.96 -4.13
N LEU A 29 -6.25 -11.89 -4.25
CA LEU A 29 -5.84 -10.52 -3.95
C LEU A 29 -6.34 -10.10 -2.57
N ASN A 30 -5.42 -10.04 -1.61
CA ASN A 30 -5.65 -9.37 -0.33
C ASN A 30 -5.28 -7.90 -0.49
N MET A 31 -6.08 -7.00 0.11
CA MET A 31 -5.82 -5.57 0.09
C MET A 31 -5.70 -5.04 1.51
N LEU A 32 -4.76 -4.12 1.72
CA LEU A 32 -4.46 -3.50 2.99
C LEU A 32 -4.40 -1.98 2.80
N SER A 33 -5.09 -1.23 3.67
CA SER A 33 -5.01 0.23 3.72
C SER A 33 -4.17 0.61 4.92
N GLU A 34 -2.87 0.79 4.74
CA GLU A 34 -1.91 1.04 5.81
C GLU A 34 -0.74 1.90 5.29
N THR A 35 -0.16 2.71 6.17
CA THR A 35 0.96 3.62 5.85
C THR A 35 2.19 3.38 6.73
N SER A 36 2.05 2.71 7.87
CA SER A 36 3.20 2.30 8.70
C SER A 36 3.87 1.08 8.09
N ILE A 37 5.13 1.23 7.71
CA ILE A 37 5.94 0.13 7.17
C ILE A 37 6.08 -0.99 8.20
N GLU A 38 6.18 -0.67 9.48
CA GLU A 38 6.25 -1.66 10.56
C GLU A 38 5.00 -2.53 10.61
N GLN A 39 3.81 -1.93 10.54
CA GLN A 39 2.54 -2.67 10.47
C GLN A 39 2.43 -3.51 9.20
N ILE A 40 2.83 -2.94 8.06
CA ILE A 40 2.84 -3.67 6.76
C ILE A 40 3.75 -4.90 6.84
N CYS A 41 4.95 -4.75 7.41
CA CYS A 41 5.89 -5.86 7.58
C CYS A 41 5.34 -6.95 8.50
N MET A 42 4.75 -6.59 9.65
CA MET A 42 4.13 -7.58 10.55
C MET A 42 3.01 -8.37 9.85
N ILE A 43 2.14 -7.68 9.11
CA ILE A 43 1.07 -8.33 8.36
C ILE A 43 1.65 -9.21 7.24
N ALA A 44 2.69 -8.77 6.55
CA ALA A 44 3.34 -9.56 5.51
C ALA A 44 4.01 -10.83 6.07
N GLU A 45 4.57 -10.76 7.28
CA GLU A 45 5.13 -11.92 7.98
C GLU A 45 4.05 -12.95 8.35
N GLU A 46 2.87 -12.50 8.79
CA GLU A 46 1.74 -13.38 9.08
C GLU A 46 1.12 -13.95 7.80
N GLU A 47 0.87 -13.10 6.81
CA GLU A 47 0.16 -13.45 5.59
C GLU A 47 1.03 -14.24 4.60
N GLN A 48 2.36 -14.13 4.67
CA GLN A 48 3.32 -14.77 3.75
C GLN A 48 2.90 -14.64 2.27
N PRO A 49 2.64 -13.42 1.75
CA PRO A 49 2.26 -13.24 0.36
C PRO A 49 3.42 -13.60 -0.56
N LYS A 50 3.13 -14.21 -1.71
CA LYS A 50 4.13 -14.51 -2.75
C LYS A 50 4.50 -13.28 -3.58
N LEU A 51 3.65 -12.26 -3.56
CA LEU A 51 3.86 -10.97 -4.20
C LEU A 51 3.23 -9.88 -3.31
N MET A 52 3.95 -8.79 -3.11
CA MET A 52 3.43 -7.61 -2.44
C MET A 52 3.60 -6.39 -3.34
N VAL A 53 2.56 -5.57 -3.45
CA VAL A 53 2.54 -4.31 -4.21
C VAL A 53 2.29 -3.17 -3.24
N ILE A 54 3.07 -2.10 -3.33
CA ILE A 54 2.93 -0.89 -2.51
C ILE A 54 2.52 0.27 -3.42
N ASP A 55 1.39 0.89 -3.12
CA ASP A 55 0.78 2.00 -3.89
C ASP A 55 0.34 3.15 -2.96
N SER A 56 1.18 4.13 -2.63
CA SER A 56 2.50 4.44 -3.18
C SER A 56 3.54 4.54 -2.07
N ILE A 57 4.84 4.45 -2.41
CA ILE A 57 5.92 4.56 -1.41
C ILE A 57 5.97 5.95 -0.75
N GLN A 58 5.47 6.98 -1.44
CA GLN A 58 5.57 8.38 -1.05
C GLN A 58 4.80 8.72 0.24
N VAL A 59 3.75 7.95 0.55
CA VAL A 59 2.93 8.13 1.75
C VAL A 59 3.27 7.15 2.87
N MET A 60 4.24 6.28 2.65
CA MET A 60 4.69 5.31 3.64
C MET A 60 5.63 5.99 4.65
N HIS A 61 5.56 5.57 5.91
CA HIS A 61 6.41 6.09 6.97
C HIS A 61 6.97 4.96 7.84
N MET A 62 8.14 5.23 8.43
CA MET A 62 8.75 4.43 9.50
C MET A 62 9.04 5.35 10.67
N ALA A 63 8.81 4.89 11.89
CA ALA A 63 9.02 5.71 13.09
C ALA A 63 10.48 6.15 13.24
N ASP A 64 11.42 5.26 12.90
CA ASP A 64 12.86 5.49 13.06
C ASP A 64 13.50 6.18 11.85
N VAL A 65 12.76 6.33 10.74
CA VAL A 65 13.19 7.08 9.57
C VAL A 65 12.37 8.35 9.54
N GLN A 66 12.92 9.42 10.13
CA GLN A 66 12.38 10.75 9.84
C GLN A 66 12.52 10.96 8.34
N SER A 67 11.40 10.85 7.62
CA SER A 67 11.29 11.29 6.25
C SER A 67 11.65 12.75 6.25
N SER A 68 12.87 13.08 5.81
CA SER A 68 13.25 14.46 5.58
C SER A 68 12.19 14.98 4.61
N PRO A 69 11.32 15.93 5.00
CA PRO A 69 10.23 16.36 4.15
C PRO A 69 10.88 16.80 2.85
N GLY A 70 10.45 16.21 1.73
CA GLY A 70 10.90 16.61 0.42
C GLY A 70 10.91 18.13 0.37
N GLN A 71 12.06 18.70 0.01
CA GLN A 71 12.29 20.12 -0.14
C GLN A 71 11.13 20.73 -0.94
N ARG A 72 10.09 21.23 -0.28
CA ARG A 72 9.23 22.26 -0.87
C ARG A 72 10.17 23.42 -1.10
N ARG A 73 10.65 23.60 -2.33
CA ARG A 73 11.27 24.85 -2.73
C ARG A 73 10.23 25.95 -2.46
N PRO A 74 10.49 26.91 -1.56
CA PRO A 74 9.65 28.08 -1.47
C PRO A 74 10.03 28.98 -2.65
N GLY A 75 9.12 29.14 -3.61
CA GLY A 75 9.30 30.11 -4.71
C GLY A 75 9.06 29.59 -6.12
N ALA A 76 7.95 28.89 -6.37
CA ALA A 76 7.33 28.84 -7.70
C ALA A 76 5.99 29.57 -7.63
#